data_AF-A0AA88QK28-F1
#
_entry.id   AF-A0AA88QK28-F1
#
_cell.length_a   1.000
_cell.length_b   1.000
_cell.length_c   1.000
_cell.angle_alpha   90.00
_cell.angle_beta   90.00
_cell.angle_gamma   90.00
#
_symmetry.space_group_name_H-M   'P 1'
#
loop_
_entity.id
_entity.type
_entity.pdbx_description
1 polymer ?
#
loop_
_entity_poly.entity_id
_entity_poly.type
_entity_poly.pdbx_seq_one_letter_code
_entity_poly.pdbx_strand_id
1 'polypeptide(L)'
;MAVAVEVEHGKEKVAKEIIEAIDEEKKSVTFKVIEGDLMELYKTFIITVHVDTKGEDNLVSWTFEFEKLNESVEDPNSLMEFCLNVTKDIETHHIQLQRT
;
A
#
# COMPACT_ATOMS: atom_id res chain seq x y z
N MET A 1 -3.22 6.90 -13.39
CA MET A 1 -4.27 6.95 -12.36
C MET A 1 -4.69 5.52 -12.10
N ALA A 2 -4.47 5.06 -10.87
CA ALA A 2 -4.88 3.72 -10.43
C ALA A 2 -6.05 3.86 -9.46
N VAL A 3 -6.94 2.87 -9.44
CA VAL A 3 -8.01 2.76 -8.44
C VAL A 3 -7.75 1.46 -7.68
N ALA A 4 -7.49 1.57 -6.39
CA ALA A 4 -7.39 0.44 -5.49
C ALA A 4 -8.76 0.22 -4.82
N VAL A 5 -9.13 -1.05 -4.65
CA VAL A 5 -10.32 -1.46 -3.92
C VAL A 5 -9.89 -2.45 -2.84
N GLU A 6 -10.27 -2.18 -1.60
CA GLU A 6 -10.15 -3.13 -0.50
C GLU A 6 -11.53 -3.42 0.11
N VAL A 7 -11.66 -4.54 0.81
CA VAL A 7 -12.89 -4.89 1.53
C VAL A 7 -12.58 -4.89 3.02
N GLU A 8 -13.13 -3.90 3.72
CA GLU A 8 -12.98 -3.74 5.16
C GLU A 8 -14.34 -4.02 5.83
N HIS A 9 -14.40 -5.01 6.72
CA HIS A 9 -15.65 -5.45 7.37
C HIS A 9 -16.81 -5.77 6.40
N GLY A 10 -16.50 -6.27 5.21
CA GLY A 10 -17.50 -6.59 4.18
C GLY A 10 -18.00 -5.38 3.38
N LYS A 11 -17.44 -4.19 3.60
CA LYS A 11 -17.72 -2.99 2.81
C LYS A 11 -16.55 -2.71 1.87
N GLU A 12 -16.85 -2.46 0.61
CA GLU A 12 -15.86 -1.98 -0.36
C GLU A 12 -15.41 -0.56 0.01
N LYS A 13 -14.09 -0.35 -0.09
CA LYS A 13 -13.38 0.90 0.12
C LYS A 13 -12.59 1.20 -1.13
N VAL A 14 -12.62 2.46 -1.58
CA VAL A 14 -11.95 2.88 -2.81
C VAL A 14 -10.91 3.95 -2.55
N ALA A 15 -9.76 3.84 -3.20
CA ALA A 15 -8.73 4.86 -3.23
C ALA A 15 -8.34 5.15 -4.68
N LYS A 16 -8.35 6.43 -5.05
CA LYS A 16 -7.84 6.91 -6.34
C LYS A 16 -6.46 7.49 -6.12
N GLU A 17 -5.51 6.96 -6.86
CA GLU A 17 -4.10 7.24 -6.65
C GLU A 17 -3.42 7.72 -7.93
N ILE A 18 -2.42 8.57 -7.72
CA ILE A 18 -1.41 8.89 -8.71
C ILE A 18 -0.08 8.30 -8.28
N ILE A 19 0.72 7.87 -9.25
CA ILE A 19 2.12 7.52 -9.00
C ILE A 19 2.87 8.84 -8.86
N GLU A 20 3.40 9.11 -7.67
CA GLU A 20 4.16 10.31 -7.37
C GLU A 20 5.64 10.12 -7.72
N ALA A 21 6.18 8.93 -7.48
CA ALA A 21 7.56 8.59 -7.83
C ALA A 21 7.74 7.09 -8.14
N ILE A 22 8.71 6.80 -9.01
CA ILE A 22 9.26 5.47 -9.25
C ILE A 22 10.77 5.60 -9.18
N ASP A 23 11.41 4.78 -8.34
CA ASP A 23 12.86 4.64 -8.26
C ASP A 23 13.22 3.19 -8.62
N GLU A 24 13.62 2.96 -9.86
CA GLU A 24 13.94 1.62 -10.37
C GLU A 24 15.20 1.05 -9.69
N GLU A 25 16.20 1.88 -9.38
CA GLU A 25 17.44 1.44 -8.74
C GLU A 25 17.15 0.91 -7.33
N LYS A 26 16.32 1.62 -6.57
CA LYS A 26 15.88 1.19 -5.24
C LYS A 26 14.70 0.22 -5.27
N LYS A 27 14.12 -0.08 -6.43
CA LYS A 27 12.86 -0.86 -6.54
C LYS A 27 11.76 -0.31 -5.62
N SER A 28 11.52 0.99 -5.74
CA SER A 28 10.53 1.71 -4.93
C SER A 28 9.47 2.37 -5.80
N VAL A 29 8.23 2.37 -5.33
CA VAL A 29 7.13 3.14 -5.92
C VAL A 29 6.40 3.89 -4.81
N THR A 30 6.10 5.17 -5.06
CA THR A 30 5.35 6.03 -4.14
C THR A 30 4.05 6.46 -4.81
N PHE A 31 2.95 6.24 -4.10
CA PHE A 31 1.59 6.57 -4.51
C PHE A 31 1.06 7.67 -3.61
N LYS A 32 0.36 8.62 -4.21
CA LYS A 32 -0.39 9.66 -3.49
C LYS A 32 -1.87 9.43 -3.71
N VAL A 33 -2.61 9.29 -2.61
CA VAL A 33 -4.07 9.23 -2.65
C VAL A 33 -4.60 10.64 -2.92
N ILE A 34 -5.47 10.76 -3.92
CA ILE A 34 -6.04 12.05 -4.34
C ILE A 34 -7.56 12.13 -4.12
N GLU A 35 -8.26 11.00 -4.13
CA GLU A 35 -9.70 10.89 -3.88
C GLU A 35 -10.02 9.51 -3.27
N GLY A 36 -11.20 9.36 -2.65
CA GLY A 36 -11.68 8.08 -2.12
C GLY A 36 -11.91 8.09 -0.61
N ASP A 37 -12.25 6.92 -0.04
CA ASP A 37 -12.63 6.76 1.36
C ASP A 37 -11.56 7.26 2.34
N LEU A 38 -10.27 7.07 2.02
CA LEU A 38 -9.17 7.55 2.87
C LEU A 38 -9.16 9.07 3.03
N MET A 39 -9.65 9.81 2.04
CA MET A 39 -9.71 11.28 2.08
C MET A 39 -10.84 11.82 2.95
N GLU A 40 -11.72 10.94 3.45
CA GLU A 40 -12.71 11.27 4.49
C GLU A 40 -12.11 11.24 5.90
N LEU A 41 -10.91 10.67 6.07
CA LEU A 41 -10.24 10.46 7.36
C LEU A 41 -8.90 11.22 7.44
N TYR A 42 -8.19 11.30 6.33
CA TYR A 42 -6.85 11.89 6.24
C TYR A 42 -6.85 13.06 5.25
N LYS A 43 -6.15 14.15 5.58
CA LYS A 43 -5.93 15.29 4.68
C LYS A 43 -4.94 14.94 3.57
N THR A 44 -3.93 14.15 3.93
CA THR A 44 -2.90 13.66 3.03
C THR A 44 -2.63 12.19 3.36
N PHE A 45 -2.41 11.39 2.33
CA PHE A 45 -2.04 9.99 2.49
C PHE A 45 -1.12 9.58 1.34
N ILE A 46 0.09 9.16 1.69
CA ILE A 46 1.13 8.71 0.77
C ILE A 46 1.53 7.30 1.17
N ILE A 47 1.62 6.44 0.17
CA ILE A 47 1.96 5.02 0.32
C ILE A 47 3.23 4.77 -0.46
N THR A 48 4.27 4.28 0.20
CA THR A 48 5.50 3.83 -0.46
C THR A 48 5.67 2.34 -0.27
N VAL A 49 5.90 1.61 -1.37
CA VAL A 49 6.35 0.23 -1.37
C VAL A 49 7.80 0.18 -1.87
N HIS A 50 8.67 -0.45 -1.08
CA HIS A 50 10.09 -0.61 -1.37
C HIS A 50 10.48 -2.07 -1.25
N VAL A 51 11.26 -2.57 -2.22
CA VAL A 51 11.75 -3.95 -2.23
C VAL A 51 13.27 -3.98 -2.12
N ASP A 52 13.78 -4.39 -0.97
CA ASP A 52 15.20 -4.64 -0.79
C ASP A 52 15.54 -6.08 -1.17
N THR A 53 16.50 -6.26 -2.07
CA THR A 53 16.98 -7.56 -2.56
C THR A 53 18.49 -7.69 -2.40
N LYS A 54 19.12 -6.89 -1.53
CA LYS A 54 20.58 -6.86 -1.36
C LYS A 54 21.08 -7.91 -0.36
N GLY A 55 20.20 -8.43 0.51
CA GLY A 55 20.51 -9.45 1.50
C GLY A 55 20.32 -10.89 1.02
N GLU A 56 20.39 -11.84 1.96
CA GLU A 56 20.04 -13.26 1.70
C GLU A 56 18.53 -13.41 1.42
N ASP A 57 17.72 -12.61 2.10
CA ASP A 57 16.27 -12.56 1.92
C ASP A 57 15.85 -11.30 1.16
N ASN A 58 14.73 -11.41 0.43
CA ASN A 58 14.05 -10.26 -0.14
C ASN A 58 13.09 -9.67 0.90
N LEU A 59 13.13 -8.36 1.11
CA LEU A 59 12.27 -7.66 2.06
C LEU A 59 11.39 -6.63 1.35
N VAL A 60 10.07 -6.75 1.54
CA VAL A 60 9.09 -5.74 1.10
C VAL A 60 8.75 -4.86 2.30
N SER A 61 8.92 -3.55 2.15
CA SER A 61 8.56 -2.55 3.15
C SER A 61 7.41 -1.68 2.64
N TRP A 62 6.34 -1.59 3.41
CA TRP A 62 5.25 -0.63 3.22
C TRP A 62 5.41 0.52 4.21
N THR A 63 5.36 1.75 3.72
CA THR A 63 5.45 2.98 4.53
C THR A 63 4.24 3.85 4.24
N PHE A 64 3.53 4.26 5.30
CA PHE A 64 2.42 5.20 5.21
C PHE A 64 2.82 6.53 5.83
N GLU A 65 2.70 7.60 5.06
CA GLU A 65 2.89 8.97 5.52
C GLU A 65 1.54 9.68 5.38
N PHE A 66 0.99 10.16 6.50
CA PHE A 66 -0.36 10.69 6.52
C PHE A 66 -0.54 11.84 7.51
N GLU A 67 -1.49 12.72 7.19
CA GLU A 67 -1.99 13.74 8.12
C GLU A 67 -3.47 13.46 8.40
N LYS A 68 -3.81 13.22 9.67
CA LYS A 68 -5.21 13.02 10.09
C LYS A 68 -6.03 14.29 9.94
N LEU A 69 -7.33 14.17 9.65
CA LEU A 69 -8.23 15.32 9.67
C LEU A 69 -8.37 15.92 11.08
N ASN A 70 -8.33 15.08 12.12
CA ASN A 70 -8.35 15.47 13.52
C ASN A 70 -7.80 14.33 14.41
N GLU A 71 -7.62 14.58 15.71
CA GLU A 71 -7.02 13.63 16.65
C GLU A 71 -7.85 12.37 16.93
N SER A 72 -9.17 12.38 16.65
CA SER A 72 -10.01 11.20 16.87
C SER A 72 -9.93 10.17 15.74
N VAL A 73 -9.30 10.51 14.61
CA VAL A 73 -9.05 9.57 13.53
C VAL A 73 -8.00 8.55 13.98
N GLU A 74 -8.26 7.27 13.77
CA GLU A 74 -7.33 6.20 14.13
C GLU A 74 -6.15 6.11 13.14
N ASP A 75 -5.09 5.42 13.56
CA ASP A 75 -4.00 5.07 12.66
C ASP A 75 -4.48 3.99 11.66
N PRO A 76 -3.98 3.98 10.41
CA PRO A 76 -4.45 3.11 9.34
C PRO A 76 -3.95 1.65 9.48
N ASN A 77 -4.11 1.06 10.66
CA ASN A 77 -3.60 -0.29 10.97
C ASN A 77 -4.31 -1.39 10.18
N SER A 78 -5.63 -1.25 9.94
CA SER A 78 -6.39 -2.20 9.12
C SER A 78 -5.89 -2.21 7.66
N LEU A 79 -5.65 -1.03 7.09
CA LEU A 79 -5.03 -0.89 5.77
C LEU A 79 -3.60 -1.48 5.72
N MET A 80 -2.82 -1.32 6.80
CA MET A 80 -1.49 -1.94 6.87
C MET A 80 -1.58 -3.47 6.86
N GLU A 81 -2.51 -4.05 7.62
CA GLU A 81 -2.77 -5.49 7.60
C GLU A 81 -3.20 -5.98 6.21
N PHE A 82 -4.06 -5.21 5.52
CA PHE A 82 -4.43 -5.47 4.14
C PHE A 82 -3.21 -5.51 3.20
N CYS A 83 -2.33 -4.51 3.24
CA CYS A 83 -1.11 -4.48 2.41
C CYS A 83 -0.19 -5.68 2.67
N LEU A 84 -0.08 -6.11 3.93
CA LEU A 84 0.69 -7.30 4.29
C LEU A 84 0.07 -8.59 3.72
N ASN A 85 -1.26 -8.70 3.73
CA ASN A 85 -1.95 -9.85 3.16
C ASN A 85 -1.84 -9.88 1.63
N VAL A 86 -1.98 -8.73 0.95
CA VAL A 86 -1.72 -8.61 -0.49
C VAL A 86 -0.29 -9.05 -0.82
N THR A 87 0.69 -8.65 0.00
CA THR A 87 2.10 -9.04 -0.20
C THR A 87 2.28 -10.56 -0.13
N LYS A 88 1.66 -11.24 0.85
CA LYS A 88 1.70 -12.71 0.99
C LYS A 88 1.01 -13.43 -0.18
N ASP A 89 -0.09 -12.88 -0.67
CA ASP A 89 -0.81 -13.45 -1.82
C ASP A 89 0.03 -13.37 -3.10
N ILE A 90 0.68 -12.22 -3.33
CA ILE A 90 1.61 -12.03 -4.46
C ILE A 90 2.82 -12.95 -4.34
N GLU A 91 3.42 -13.06 -3.15
CA GLU A 91 4.53 -13.97 -2.86
C GLU A 91 4.13 -15.41 -3.19
N THR A 92 3.00 -15.88 -2.65
CA THR A 92 2.48 -17.23 -2.87
C THR A 92 2.28 -17.51 -4.37
N HIS A 93 1.70 -16.55 -5.10
CA HIS A 93 1.48 -16.67 -6.53
C HIS A 93 2.81 -16.77 -7.32
N HIS A 94 3.78 -15.90 -7.03
CA HIS A 94 5.07 -15.91 -7.73
C HIS A 94 5.92 -17.15 -7.42
N ILE A 95 5.89 -17.66 -6.17
CA ILE A 95 6.56 -18.92 -5.83
C ILE A 95 5.95 -20.10 -6.60
N GLN A 96 4.62 -20.13 -6.77
CA GLN A 96 3.95 -21.18 -7.55
C GLN A 96 4.36 -21.16 -9.02
N LEU A 97 4.45 -19.96 -9.63
CA LEU A 97 4.87 -19.81 -11.03
C LEU A 97 6.33 -20.24 -11.27
N GLN A 98 7.22 -20.09 -10.28
CA GLN A 98 8.60 -20.55 -10.41
C GLN A 98 8.74 -22.09 -10.38
N ARG A 99 7.69 -22.82 -10.01
CA ARG A 99 7.67 -24.28 -9.92
C ARG A 99 7.10 -24.98 -11.16
N THR A 100 6.57 -24.22 -12.11
CA THR A 100 6.03 -24.71 -13.40
C THR A 100 7.00 -24.48 -14.54
#